data_AF-A0A441V9U3-F1
#
_entry.id   AF-A0A441V9U3-F1
#
_cell.length_a   1.000
_cell.length_b   1.000
_cell.length_c   1.000
_cell.angle_alpha   90.00
_cell.angle_beta   90.00
_cell.angle_gamma   90.00
#
_symmetry.space_group_name_H-M   'P 1'
#
loop_
_entity.id
_entity.type
_entity.pdbx_description
1 polymer ?
#
loop_
_entity_poly.entity_id
_entity_poly.type
_entity_poly.pdbx_seq_one_letter_code
_entity_poly.pdbx_strand_id
1 'polypeptide(L)'
;AFQAMQDLALDGYAEIRLYAPYVNLSKAEIVAEGARLNTPFAQTWSCYKGGERHCGRCGTCVERREAFHLAGYPDPTDYEDPAFWLDALQARRA
;
A
#
# COMPACT_ATOMS: atom_id res chain seq x y z
N ALA A 1 6.06 10.66 19.25
CA ALA A 1 4.80 10.60 20.02
C ALA A 1 4.51 9.18 20.50
N PHE A 2 4.23 8.21 19.63
CA PHE A 2 3.86 6.84 20.04
C PHE A 2 4.94 6.08 20.83
N GLN A 3 6.22 6.20 20.48
CA GLN A 3 7.29 5.57 21.26
C GLN A 3 7.34 6.08 22.70
N ALA A 4 7.30 7.40 22.90
CA ALA A 4 7.29 7.99 24.24
C ALA A 4 6.06 7.55 25.08
N MET A 5 4.89 7.40 24.45
CA MET A 5 3.71 6.85 25.11
C MET A 5 3.92 5.39 25.53
N GLN A 6 4.53 4.57 24.67
CA GLN A 6 4.88 3.18 24.96
C GLN A 6 5.86 3.08 26.13
N ASP A 7 6.90 3.92 26.14
CA ASP A 7 7.93 3.95 27.18
C ASP A 7 7.31 4.27 28.55
N LEU A 8 6.42 5.27 28.61
CA LEU A 8 5.71 5.63 29.84
C LEU A 8 4.74 4.55 30.31
N ALA A 9 4.07 3.86 29.40
CA ALA A 9 3.11 2.81 29.75
C ALA A 9 3.78 1.53 30.28
N LEU A 10 5.04 1.29 29.93
CA LEU A 10 5.78 0.07 30.30
C LEU A 10 6.92 0.32 31.30
N ASP A 11 6.99 1.50 31.90
CA ASP A 11 8.03 1.85 32.86
C ASP A 11 8.12 0.83 34.01
N GLY A 12 9.33 0.36 34.30
CA GLY A 12 9.59 -0.70 35.28
C GLY A 12 9.11 -2.11 34.92
N TYR A 13 8.53 -2.32 33.73
CA TYR A 13 7.99 -3.60 33.29
C TYR A 13 8.68 -4.17 32.06
N ALA A 14 8.79 -3.41 30.96
CA ALA A 14 9.40 -3.91 29.71
C ALA A 14 9.90 -2.79 28.78
N GLU A 15 10.92 -3.10 27.97
CA GLU A 15 11.45 -2.18 26.95
C GLU A 15 10.95 -2.54 25.54
N ILE A 16 9.84 -1.87 25.18
CA ILE A 16 9.07 -1.82 23.94
C ILE A 16 9.60 -0.98 22.76
N ARG A 17 10.35 -1.46 21.76
CA ARG A 17 10.63 -0.62 20.56
C ARG A 17 9.57 -0.74 19.46
N LEU A 18 8.94 0.38 19.09
CA LEU A 18 8.04 0.48 17.95
C LEU A 18 8.83 0.66 16.66
N TYR A 19 8.60 -0.23 15.69
CA TYR A 19 9.20 -0.15 14.36
C TYR A 19 8.11 0.06 13.31
N ALA A 20 8.11 1.26 12.70
CA ALA A 20 7.14 1.65 11.67
C ALA A 20 7.90 2.09 10.39
N PRO A 21 8.53 1.15 9.66
CA PRO A 21 9.46 1.48 8.56
C PRO A 21 8.84 2.27 7.42
N TYR A 22 7.51 2.20 7.28
CA TYR A 22 6.79 2.78 6.14
C TYR A 22 6.01 4.04 6.48
N VAL A 23 6.07 4.54 7.73
CA VAL A 23 5.21 5.66 8.19
C VAL A 23 5.45 6.97 7.44
N ASN A 24 6.69 7.18 6.97
CA ASN A 24 7.08 8.37 6.22
C ASN A 24 7.28 8.09 4.71
N LEU A 25 6.97 6.88 4.25
CA LEU A 25 7.11 6.52 2.84
C LEU A 25 5.78 6.70 2.12
N SER A 26 5.87 7.18 0.89
CA SER A 26 4.79 7.09 -0.08
C SER A 26 4.53 5.63 -0.46
N LYS A 27 3.35 5.37 -1.03
CA LYS A 27 3.02 4.03 -1.54
C LYS A 27 3.95 3.58 -2.67
N ALA A 28 4.41 4.51 -3.51
CA ALA A 28 5.37 4.22 -4.56
C ALA A 28 6.73 3.78 -3.97
N GLU A 29 7.23 4.45 -2.93
CA GLU A 29 8.44 4.03 -2.21
C GLU A 29 8.26 2.67 -1.54
N ILE A 30 7.08 2.37 -0.99
CA ILE A 30 6.76 1.05 -0.43
C ILE A 30 6.79 -0.04 -1.51
N VAL A 31 6.26 0.24 -2.72
CA VAL A 31 6.36 -0.70 -3.85
C VAL A 31 7.82 -0.90 -4.27
N ALA A 32 8.61 0.17 -4.38
CA ALA A 32 10.01 0.09 -4.75
C ALA A 32 10.83 -0.74 -3.74
N GLU A 33 10.57 -0.55 -2.44
CA GLU A 33 11.22 -1.33 -1.38
C GLU A 33 10.78 -2.80 -1.41
N GLY A 34 9.48 -3.06 -1.60
CA GLY A 34 8.99 -4.43 -1.73
C GLY A 34 9.58 -5.15 -2.95
N ALA A 35 9.76 -4.45 -4.08
CA ALA A 35 10.41 -4.98 -5.26
C ALA A 35 11.90 -5.27 -5.03
N ARG A 36 12.63 -4.36 -4.36
CA ARG A 36 14.03 -4.56 -3.94
C ARG A 36 14.19 -5.82 -3.07
N LEU A 37 13.19 -6.12 -2.24
CA LEU A 37 13.15 -7.28 -1.36
C LEU A 37 12.56 -8.55 -2.02
N ASN A 38 12.20 -8.51 -3.30
CA ASN A 38 11.54 -9.62 -4.02
C ASN A 38 10.21 -10.07 -3.37
N THR A 39 9.43 -9.11 -2.89
CA THR A 39 8.10 -9.37 -2.31
C THR A 39 7.19 -10.04 -3.35
N PRO A 40 6.48 -11.14 -3.02
CA PRO A 40 5.57 -11.79 -3.94
C PRO A 40 4.25 -11.02 -4.04
N PHE A 41 4.26 -9.85 -4.69
CA PHE A 41 3.11 -8.93 -4.75
C PHE A 41 1.83 -9.57 -5.30
N ALA A 42 1.93 -10.58 -6.16
CA ALA A 42 0.79 -11.33 -6.69
C ALA A 42 0.02 -12.11 -5.60
N GLN A 43 0.66 -12.40 -4.47
CA GLN A 43 0.06 -13.09 -3.32
C GLN A 43 -0.49 -12.12 -2.26
N THR A 44 -0.36 -10.81 -2.50
CA THR A 44 -0.84 -9.78 -1.56
C THR A 44 -2.23 -9.29 -1.95
N TRP A 45 -3.02 -8.96 -0.93
CA TRP A 45 -4.38 -8.46 -1.13
C TRP A 45 -4.52 -7.02 -0.61
N SER A 46 -5.10 -6.14 -1.42
CA SER A 46 -5.33 -4.73 -1.06
C SER A 46 -6.79 -4.32 -1.25
N CYS A 47 -7.59 -5.09 -1.99
CA CYS A 47 -8.95 -4.71 -2.35
C CYS A 47 -9.90 -4.76 -1.15
N TYR A 48 -10.72 -3.73 -0.95
CA TYR A 48 -11.74 -3.72 0.09
C TYR A 48 -12.98 -4.57 -0.19
N LYS A 49 -13.23 -4.94 -1.46
CA LYS A 49 -14.46 -5.67 -1.81
C LYS A 49 -14.40 -7.17 -1.50
N GLY A 50 -13.20 -7.75 -1.37
CA GLY A 50 -13.05 -9.16 -0.97
C GLY A 50 -13.67 -10.19 -1.93
N GLY A 51 -13.80 -9.89 -3.23
CA GLY A 51 -14.24 -10.84 -4.26
C GLY A 51 -13.13 -11.81 -4.66
N GLU A 52 -13.31 -12.53 -5.78
CA GLU A 52 -12.28 -13.45 -6.32
C GLU A 52 -11.08 -12.70 -6.91
N ARG A 53 -11.31 -11.51 -7.49
CA ARG A 53 -10.29 -10.63 -8.05
C ARG A 53 -10.34 -9.25 -7.41
N HIS A 54 -9.27 -8.48 -7.52
CA HIS A 54 -9.32 -7.09 -7.07
C HIS A 54 -10.31 -6.30 -7.93
N CYS A 55 -11.22 -5.54 -7.31
CA CYS A 55 -12.28 -4.90 -8.08
C CYS A 55 -11.81 -3.78 -9.03
N GLY A 56 -10.59 -3.25 -8.85
CA GLY A 56 -10.04 -2.17 -9.69
C GLY A 56 -10.61 -0.77 -9.43
N ARG A 57 -11.66 -0.68 -8.60
CA ARG A 57 -12.46 0.55 -8.41
C ARG A 57 -12.43 1.15 -7.01
N CYS A 58 -12.13 0.37 -5.97
CA CYS A 58 -12.08 0.89 -4.61
C CYS A 58 -10.83 1.74 -4.39
N GLY A 59 -10.85 2.62 -3.39
CA GLY A 59 -9.75 3.55 -3.11
C GLY A 59 -8.38 2.88 -3.03
N THR A 60 -8.28 1.72 -2.36
CA THR A 60 -7.02 0.96 -2.26
C THR A 60 -6.59 0.27 -3.55
N CYS A 61 -7.53 -0.11 -4.42
CA CYS A 61 -7.18 -0.64 -5.75
C CYS A 61 -6.58 0.47 -6.62
N VAL A 62 -7.19 1.66 -6.60
CA VAL A 62 -6.70 2.84 -7.32
C VAL A 62 -5.35 3.28 -6.78
N GLU A 63 -5.21 3.40 -5.45
CA GLU A 63 -3.94 3.76 -4.80
C GLU A 63 -2.83 2.74 -5.12
N ARG A 64 -3.14 1.44 -5.12
CA ARG A 64 -2.19 0.40 -5.53
C ARG A 64 -1.75 0.58 -6.98
N ARG A 65 -2.69 0.77 -7.90
CA ARG A 65 -2.40 1.00 -9.33
C ARG A 65 -1.47 2.20 -9.53
N GLU A 66 -1.80 3.32 -8.90
CA GLU A 66 -0.99 4.53 -8.93
C GLU A 66 0.40 4.30 -8.33
N ALA A 67 0.50 3.60 -7.19
CA ALA A 67 1.77 3.30 -6.53
C ALA A 67 2.72 2.48 -7.43
N PHE A 68 2.22 1.41 -8.05
CA PHE A 68 3.02 0.61 -8.99
C PHE A 68 3.44 1.43 -10.21
N HIS A 69 2.52 2.21 -10.76
CA HIS A 69 2.80 3.09 -11.90
C HIS A 69 3.91 4.11 -11.57
N LEU A 70 3.80 4.83 -10.46
CA LEU A 70 4.78 5.82 -10.03
C LEU A 70 6.12 5.20 -9.63
N ALA A 71 6.12 3.98 -9.09
CA ALA A 71 7.34 3.25 -8.76
C ALA A 71 8.04 2.66 -9.99
N GLY A 72 7.41 2.65 -11.16
CA GLY A 72 7.97 2.08 -12.39
C GLY A 72 8.00 0.55 -12.41
N TYR A 73 7.21 -0.12 -11.57
CA TYR A 73 7.12 -1.58 -11.52
C TYR A 73 5.79 -2.07 -12.12
N PRO A 74 5.80 -3.20 -12.85
CA PRO A 74 4.56 -3.82 -13.29
C PRO A 74 3.76 -4.31 -12.09
N ASP A 75 2.48 -3.95 -12.05
CA ASP A 75 1.54 -4.44 -11.04
C ASP A 75 1.04 -5.84 -11.41
N PRO A 76 1.40 -6.90 -10.66
CA PRO A 76 1.05 -8.28 -11.02
C PRO A 76 -0.37 -8.67 -10.59
N THR A 77 -1.13 -7.74 -9.99
CA THR A 77 -2.47 -8.05 -9.49
C THR A 77 -3.46 -8.26 -10.62
N ASP A 78 -4.32 -9.27 -10.47
CA ASP A 78 -5.47 -9.53 -11.35
C ASP A 78 -6.69 -8.70 -10.90
N TYR A 79 -7.25 -7.94 -11.84
CA TYR A 79 -8.32 -7.00 -11.59
C TYR A 79 -9.57 -7.30 -12.42
N GLU A 80 -10.74 -7.04 -11.84
CA GLU A 80 -12.01 -7.06 -12.57
C GLU A 80 -12.12 -5.89 -13.57
N ASP A 81 -11.71 -4.69 -13.14
CA ASP A 81 -11.72 -3.48 -13.95
C ASP A 81 -10.34 -2.79 -13.91
N PRO A 82 -9.39 -3.22 -14.74
CA PRO A 82 -8.02 -2.73 -14.70
C PRO A 82 -7.86 -1.29 -15.21
N ALA A 83 -8.81 -0.76 -15.99
CA ALA A 83 -8.70 0.53 -16.67
C ALA A 83 -9.29 1.70 -15.87
N PHE A 84 -10.23 1.43 -14.96
CA PHE A 84 -10.96 2.44 -14.19
C PHE A 84 -10.10 3.57 -13.62
N TRP A 85 -8.91 3.26 -13.08
CA TRP A 85 -8.06 4.27 -12.43
C TRP A 85 -7.53 5.32 -13.42
N LEU A 86 -7.21 4.93 -14.67
CA LEU A 86 -6.78 5.87 -15.71
C LEU A 86 -7.95 6.75 -16.14
N ASP A 87 -9.12 6.16 -16.34
CA ASP A 87 -10.33 6.88 -16.72
C ASP A 87 -10.71 7.92 -15.66
N ALA A 88 -10.63 7.53 -14.38
CA ALA A 88 -10.88 8.41 -13.25
C ALA A 88 -9.90 9.61 -13.20
N LEU A 89 -8.62 9.40 -13.55
CA LEU A 89 -7.63 10.48 -13.62
C LEU A 89 -7.87 11.41 -14.81
N GLN A 90 -8.28 10.88 -15.96
CA GLN A 90 -8.58 11.67 -17.15
C GLN A 90 -9.82 12.54 -16.96
N ALA A 91 -10.88 11.99 -16.37
CA ALA A 91 -12.11 12.73 -16.10
C ALA A 91 -11.92 13.95 -15.18
N ARG A 92 -10.89 13.94 -14.31
CA ARG A 92 -10.56 15.07 -13.44
C ARG A 92 -9.77 16.19 -14.14
N ARG A 93 -9.14 15.88 -15.29
CA ARG A 93 -8.35 16.83 -16.08
C ARG A 93 -9.16 17.55 -17.15
N ALA A 94 -10.37 17.06 -17.45
CA ALA A 94 -11.36 17.71 -18.31
C ALA A 94 -12.20 18.72 -17.52
#